data_AF-A0A2D9GBA1-F1
#
_entry.id   AF-A0A2D9GBA1-F1
#
_cell.length_a   1.000
_cell.length_b   1.000
_cell.length_c   1.000
_cell.angle_alpha   90.00
_cell.angle_beta   90.00
_cell.angle_gamma   90.00
#
_symmetry.space_group_name_H-M   'P 1'
#
loop_
_entity.id
_entity.type
_entity.pdbx_description
1 polymer ?
#
loop_
_entity_poly.entity_id
_entity_poly.type
_entity_poly.pdbx_seq_one_letter_code
_entity_poly.pdbx_strand_id
1 'polypeptide(L)'
;MKKITYHTHKAEDMFEVTRNKSGVFKKSHSSNQINECKFPYNIDFCINKKYLSDKKNFKGSGIYLIEFKRELIYIGKFRPYYEGNIIMTRWRPHLETLTNRGSRVGGFEKTAGEKTNIFKELKGCEISSLEGRKRDTGTVTSKARIKFAKDNWDLFSGDINKLRDSLKEFTFYYFQLNEVFSFKKSQKKQEKELYGDLTSLIEEYLLIKYSTKCNSGYNGLTKISDIKITDIKDNIIEFVDFLNR
;
A
#
# COMPACT_ATOMS: atom_id res chain seq x y z
N MET A 1 -10.03 26.18 -12.41
CA MET A 1 -9.32 24.88 -12.43
C MET A 1 -9.85 24.04 -11.29
N LYS A 2 -10.19 22.78 -11.57
CA LYS A 2 -10.80 21.91 -10.59
C LYS A 2 -9.76 21.31 -9.64
N LYS A 3 -10.18 21.03 -8.40
CA LYS A 3 -9.27 20.86 -7.26
C LYS A 3 -8.82 19.41 -7.11
N ILE A 4 -7.54 19.15 -7.35
CA ILE A 4 -6.89 17.94 -6.81
C ILE A 4 -6.74 18.16 -5.31
N THR A 5 -7.37 17.30 -4.52
CA THR A 5 -7.25 17.37 -3.06
C THR A 5 -6.12 16.46 -2.61
N TYR A 6 -5.29 16.97 -1.70
CA TYR A 6 -4.11 16.29 -1.21
C TYR A 6 -4.20 16.09 0.30
N HIS A 7 -4.01 14.85 0.73
CA HIS A 7 -4.01 14.46 2.13
C HIS A 7 -2.69 13.79 2.51
N THR A 8 -2.20 14.07 3.72
CA THR A 8 -1.00 13.47 4.30
C THR A 8 -1.31 12.92 5.66
N HIS A 9 -0.88 11.69 5.94
CA HIS A 9 -1.12 11.03 7.22
C HIS A 9 0.09 10.20 7.65
N LYS A 10 0.47 10.32 8.92
CA LYS A 10 1.47 9.42 9.52
C LYS A 10 0.85 8.07 9.83
N ALA A 11 1.61 6.99 9.64
CA ALA A 11 1.10 5.65 9.93
C ALA A 11 0.83 5.45 11.42
N GLU A 12 1.67 6.02 12.29
CA GLU A 12 1.51 5.92 13.75
C GLU A 12 0.19 6.51 14.26
N ASP A 13 -0.35 7.53 13.58
CA ASP A 13 -1.63 8.13 13.97
C ASP A 13 -2.82 7.23 13.58
N MET A 14 -2.70 6.58 12.42
CA MET A 14 -3.76 5.82 11.77
C MET A 14 -3.84 4.37 12.24
N PHE A 15 -2.71 3.80 12.65
CA PHE A 15 -2.59 2.37 12.92
C PHE A 15 -2.05 2.09 14.31
N GLU A 16 -2.72 1.19 15.00
CA GLU A 16 -2.23 0.56 16.21
C GLU A 16 -1.79 -0.88 15.90
N VAL A 17 -0.63 -1.26 16.43
CA VAL A 17 -0.09 -2.62 16.29
C VAL A 17 -0.49 -3.44 17.51
N THR A 18 -1.19 -4.54 17.30
CA THR A 18 -1.58 -5.48 18.35
C THR A 18 -1.14 -6.90 18.02
N ARG A 19 -0.92 -7.74 19.05
CA ARG A 19 -0.73 -9.18 18.87
C ARG A 19 -2.09 -9.85 18.80
N ASN A 20 -2.37 -10.56 17.72
CA ASN A 20 -3.45 -11.51 17.67
C ASN A 20 -3.08 -12.73 18.53
N LYS A 21 -3.61 -12.78 19.75
CA LYS A 21 -3.37 -13.86 20.72
C LYS A 21 -3.90 -15.22 20.24
N SER A 22 -4.97 -15.23 19.45
CA SER A 22 -5.48 -16.47 18.86
C SER A 22 -4.57 -17.00 17.76
N GLY A 23 -3.76 -16.13 17.15
CA GLY A 23 -3.00 -16.43 15.95
C GLY A 23 -3.87 -16.67 14.72
N VAL A 24 -5.19 -16.68 14.84
CA VAL A 24 -6.16 -17.10 13.83
C VAL A 24 -6.62 -15.92 12.98
N PHE A 25 -6.53 -16.07 11.66
CA PHE A 25 -7.07 -15.13 10.70
C PHE A 25 -8.02 -15.79 9.71
N LYS A 26 -9.21 -15.19 9.57
CA LYS A 26 -10.22 -15.59 8.59
C LYS A 26 -10.09 -14.74 7.33
N LYS A 27 -10.07 -15.39 6.17
CA LYS A 27 -10.12 -14.69 4.87
C LYS A 27 -11.45 -13.95 4.74
N SER A 28 -11.44 -12.75 4.17
CA SER A 28 -12.67 -11.96 3.99
C SER A 28 -13.70 -12.61 3.05
N HIS A 29 -13.30 -13.61 2.26
CA HIS A 29 -14.14 -14.22 1.20
C HIS A 29 -14.23 -15.75 1.27
N SER A 30 -13.65 -16.40 2.29
CA SER A 30 -13.91 -17.82 2.56
C SER A 30 -13.96 -18.06 4.07
N SER A 31 -15.12 -18.48 4.55
CA SER A 31 -15.37 -18.81 5.96
C SER A 31 -14.50 -19.96 6.49
N ASN A 32 -13.85 -20.71 5.59
CA ASN A 32 -13.26 -22.02 5.90
C ASN A 32 -11.73 -22.00 6.00
N GLN A 33 -11.06 -20.86 5.76
CA GLN A 33 -9.60 -20.78 5.88
C GLN A 33 -9.20 -19.94 7.09
N ILE A 34 -8.72 -20.65 8.11
CA ILE A 34 -8.07 -20.13 9.31
C ILE A 34 -6.57 -20.30 9.12
N ASN A 35 -5.82 -19.20 9.12
CA ASN A 35 -4.36 -19.25 9.21
C ASN A 35 -3.94 -19.02 10.66
N GLU A 36 -3.28 -19.99 11.26
CA GLU A 36 -2.59 -19.83 12.55
C GLU A 36 -1.18 -19.28 12.32
N CYS A 37 -0.90 -18.11 12.88
CA CYS A 37 0.42 -17.50 12.89
C CYS A 37 0.91 -17.37 14.33
N LYS A 38 2.21 -17.56 14.55
CA LYS A 38 2.91 -17.19 15.78
C LYS A 38 3.65 -15.88 15.60
N PHE A 39 4.03 -15.23 16.69
CA PHE A 39 4.97 -14.10 16.62
C PHE A 39 6.24 -14.55 15.88
N PRO A 40 6.81 -13.73 14.97
CA PRO A 40 6.52 -12.33 14.68
C PRO A 40 5.32 -11.99 13.78
N TYR A 41 4.58 -13.01 13.33
CA TYR A 41 3.64 -12.94 12.22
C TYR A 41 2.17 -12.85 12.62
N ASN A 42 1.87 -12.95 13.92
CA ASN A 42 0.54 -12.81 14.50
C ASN A 42 0.21 -11.35 14.84
N ILE A 43 0.61 -10.42 13.99
CA ILE A 43 0.42 -8.99 14.22
C ILE A 43 -0.75 -8.47 13.40
N ASP A 44 -1.56 -7.63 14.06
CA ASP A 44 -2.63 -6.86 13.48
C ASP A 44 -2.31 -5.38 13.43
N PHE A 45 -2.55 -4.79 12.27
CA PHE A 45 -2.55 -3.35 12.04
C PHE A 45 -4.00 -2.85 12.17
N CYS A 46 -4.41 -2.56 13.40
CA CYS A 46 -5.73 -2.06 13.74
C CYS A 46 -5.87 -0.61 13.30
N ILE A 47 -6.95 -0.27 12.60
CA ILE A 47 -7.19 1.10 12.14
C ILE A 47 -7.85 1.88 13.27
N ASN A 48 -7.31 3.05 13.61
CA ASN A 48 -7.91 3.94 14.58
C ASN A 48 -9.29 4.41 14.08
N LYS A 49 -10.31 4.24 14.93
CA LYS A 49 -11.73 4.48 14.61
C LYS A 49 -11.99 5.88 14.04
N LYS A 50 -11.23 6.90 14.45
CA LYS A 50 -11.38 8.28 13.95
C LYS A 50 -11.19 8.40 12.42
N TYR A 51 -10.38 7.52 11.83
CA TYR A 51 -10.14 7.49 10.38
C TYR A 51 -11.14 6.61 9.62
N LEU A 52 -11.88 5.74 10.30
CA LEU A 52 -12.97 4.96 9.70
C LEU A 52 -14.25 5.80 9.55
N SER A 53 -14.47 6.76 10.45
CA SER A 53 -15.62 7.67 10.41
C SER A 53 -15.48 8.78 9.36
N ASP A 54 -14.25 9.16 8.99
CA ASP A 54 -14.00 10.17 7.96
C ASP A 54 -14.21 9.59 6.54
N LYS A 55 -15.44 9.70 6.05
CA LYS A 55 -15.82 9.13 4.75
C LYS A 55 -15.37 9.96 3.55
N LYS A 56 -14.95 11.23 3.70
CA LYS A 56 -14.67 12.10 2.54
C LYS A 56 -13.20 12.03 2.11
N ASN A 57 -12.27 12.04 3.07
CA ASN A 57 -10.84 12.15 2.79
C ASN A 57 -10.20 10.82 2.33
N PHE A 58 -10.89 9.68 2.52
CA PHE A 58 -10.36 8.34 2.24
C PHE A 58 -11.10 7.57 1.14
N LYS A 59 -11.93 8.28 0.36
CA LYS A 59 -12.75 7.73 -0.73
C LYS A 59 -12.43 8.37 -2.07
N GLY A 60 -12.98 7.81 -3.14
CA GLY A 60 -12.80 8.35 -4.48
C GLY A 60 -11.59 7.81 -5.19
N SER A 61 -11.43 8.19 -6.46
CA SER A 61 -10.29 7.74 -7.24
C SER A 61 -9.10 8.66 -7.04
N GLY A 62 -7.89 8.11 -7.03
CA GLY A 62 -6.69 8.89 -6.85
C GLY A 62 -5.40 8.09 -6.79
N ILE A 63 -4.29 8.84 -6.74
CA ILE A 63 -2.94 8.30 -6.58
C ILE A 63 -2.59 8.34 -5.11
N TYR A 64 -2.06 7.24 -4.58
CA TYR A 64 -1.48 7.22 -3.25
C TYR A 64 0.00 6.90 -3.30
N LEU A 65 0.72 7.50 -2.36
CA LEU A 65 2.14 7.29 -2.18
C LEU A 65 2.41 6.76 -0.78
N ILE A 66 3.50 6.00 -0.64
CA ILE A 66 4.01 5.55 0.64
C ILE A 66 5.47 5.96 0.72
N GLU A 67 5.78 6.73 1.74
CA GLU A 67 7.13 7.13 2.10
C GLU A 67 7.59 6.37 3.34
N PHE A 68 8.86 6.02 3.38
CA PHE A 68 9.52 5.43 4.53
C PHE A 68 10.86 6.13 4.77
N LYS A 69 11.11 6.61 6.01
CA LYS A 69 12.32 7.37 6.35
C LYS A 69 12.59 8.54 5.39
N ARG A 70 11.54 9.28 5.02
CA ARG A 70 11.61 10.41 4.06
C ARG A 70 11.96 10.04 2.62
N GLU A 71 11.91 8.76 2.27
CA GLU A 71 12.12 8.27 0.91
C GLU A 71 10.81 7.71 0.36
N LEU A 72 10.41 8.13 -0.84
CA LEU A 72 9.27 7.53 -1.51
C LEU A 72 9.61 6.08 -1.87
N ILE A 73 8.83 5.13 -1.34
CA ILE A 73 9.08 3.70 -1.59
C ILE A 73 8.03 3.07 -2.50
N TYR A 74 6.86 3.69 -2.64
CA TYR A 74 5.76 3.10 -3.40
C TYR A 74 4.81 4.16 -3.97
N ILE A 75 4.39 3.96 -5.22
CA ILE A 75 3.32 4.69 -5.92
C ILE A 75 2.22 3.68 -6.25
N GLY A 76 0.96 4.02 -6.04
CA GLY A 76 -0.13 3.18 -6.52
C GLY A 76 -1.42 3.93 -6.76
N LYS A 77 -2.36 3.25 -7.39
CA LYS A 77 -3.71 3.78 -7.65
C LYS A 77 -4.81 3.20 -6.76
N PHE A 78 -5.76 4.07 -6.41
CA PHE A 78 -7.04 3.69 -5.85
C PHE A 78 -8.14 4.09 -6.86
N ARG A 79 -8.81 3.10 -7.46
CA ARG A 79 -9.86 3.29 -8.48
C ARG A 79 -11.30 3.39 -7.98
N PRO A 80 -11.69 2.88 -6.78
CA PRO A 80 -13.06 2.99 -6.32
C PRO A 80 -13.51 4.44 -6.14
N TYR A 81 -14.43 4.89 -7.00
CA TYR A 81 -14.89 6.29 -6.98
C TYR A 81 -15.94 6.56 -5.88
N TYR A 82 -16.97 5.72 -5.75
CA TYR A 82 -18.07 5.96 -4.81
C TYR A 82 -17.99 5.12 -3.52
N GLU A 83 -17.18 4.06 -3.52
CA GLU A 83 -17.17 3.01 -2.51
C GLU A 83 -15.77 2.66 -2.05
N GLY A 84 -15.66 1.94 -0.93
CA GLY A 84 -14.38 1.54 -0.35
C GLY A 84 -13.77 2.62 0.55
N ASN A 85 -12.61 2.29 1.12
CA ASN A 85 -11.79 3.18 1.94
C ASN A 85 -10.33 2.79 1.69
N ILE A 86 -9.50 3.75 1.31
CA ILE A 86 -8.11 3.48 0.91
C ILE A 86 -7.27 2.91 2.06
N ILE A 87 -7.55 3.29 3.31
CA ILE A 87 -6.85 2.78 4.49
C ILE A 87 -7.05 1.27 4.60
N MET A 88 -8.31 0.82 4.53
CA MET A 88 -8.65 -0.60 4.70
C MET A 88 -8.18 -1.48 3.54
N THR A 89 -8.25 -0.93 2.32
CA THR A 89 -8.10 -1.70 1.07
C THR A 89 -6.70 -1.60 0.46
N ARG A 90 -5.92 -0.56 0.80
CA ARG A 90 -4.58 -0.32 0.27
C ARG A 90 -3.55 -0.16 1.36
N TRP A 91 -3.63 0.88 2.20
CA TRP A 91 -2.54 1.21 3.14
C TRP A 91 -2.31 0.13 4.19
N ARG A 92 -3.37 -0.41 4.80
CA ARG A 92 -3.23 -1.51 5.78
C ARG A 92 -2.59 -2.76 5.15
N PRO A 93 -3.11 -3.30 4.02
CA PRO A 93 -2.40 -4.38 3.30
C PRO A 93 -0.96 -4.03 2.94
N HIS A 94 -0.67 -2.79 2.54
CA HIS A 94 0.69 -2.38 2.23
C HIS A 94 1.61 -2.40 3.44
N LEU A 95 1.21 -1.87 4.59
CA LEU A 95 2.00 -1.97 5.83
C LEU A 95 2.30 -3.42 6.18
N GLU A 96 1.30 -4.29 6.10
CA GLU A 96 1.47 -5.71 6.35
C GLU A 96 2.54 -6.32 5.45
N THR A 97 2.49 -6.04 4.15
CA THR A 97 3.44 -6.58 3.17
C THR A 97 4.82 -5.93 3.18
N LEU A 98 4.91 -4.63 3.44
CA LEU A 98 6.16 -3.86 3.52
C LEU A 98 6.97 -4.20 4.77
N THR A 99 6.28 -4.50 5.87
CA THR A 99 6.93 -4.96 7.11
C THR A 99 7.09 -6.48 7.15
N ASN A 100 6.33 -7.21 6.32
CA ASN A 100 6.17 -8.66 6.36
C ASN A 100 5.63 -9.20 7.72
N ARG A 101 4.94 -8.35 8.51
CA ARG A 101 4.44 -8.69 9.87
C ARG A 101 2.95 -9.00 9.94
N GLY A 102 2.18 -8.69 8.90
CA GLY A 102 0.75 -9.00 8.88
C GLY A 102 0.47 -10.49 8.76
N SER A 103 -0.54 -10.96 9.48
CA SER A 103 -1.04 -12.32 9.38
C SER A 103 -1.69 -12.69 8.05
N ARG A 104 -2.14 -11.68 7.31
CA ARG A 104 -2.71 -11.82 5.98
C ARG A 104 -1.64 -11.87 4.91
N VAL A 105 -0.36 -11.72 5.26
CA VAL A 105 0.75 -11.81 4.30
C VAL A 105 1.01 -13.26 3.94
N GLY A 106 0.95 -13.55 2.64
CA GLY A 106 1.20 -14.88 2.09
C GLY A 106 1.24 -14.85 0.56
N GLY A 107 1.04 -16.02 -0.06
CA GLY A 107 1.06 -16.18 -1.51
C GLY A 107 2.47 -16.16 -2.10
N PHE A 108 3.48 -16.49 -1.29
CA PHE A 108 4.88 -16.49 -1.74
C PHE A 108 5.16 -17.52 -2.84
N GLU A 109 4.34 -18.58 -2.94
CA GLU A 109 4.51 -19.64 -3.95
C GLU A 109 4.16 -19.17 -5.37
N LYS A 110 3.06 -18.42 -5.55
CA LYS A 110 2.69 -17.86 -6.87
C LYS A 110 3.67 -16.79 -7.35
N THR A 111 4.30 -16.06 -6.43
CA THR A 111 5.34 -15.05 -6.74
C THR A 111 6.69 -15.73 -7.01
N ALA A 112 6.84 -16.98 -6.60
CA ALA A 112 8.01 -17.85 -6.78
C ALA A 112 7.80 -18.84 -7.94
N GLY A 113 7.28 -18.37 -9.08
CA GLY A 113 7.20 -19.13 -10.34
C GLY A 113 8.55 -19.62 -10.89
N GLU A 114 9.63 -19.46 -10.15
CA GLU A 114 10.93 -20.06 -10.38
C GLU A 114 11.44 -20.53 -9.03
N LYS A 115 12.14 -21.66 -8.99
CA LYS A 115 12.81 -22.26 -7.82
C LYS A 115 13.95 -21.36 -7.28
N THR A 116 13.69 -20.08 -7.03
CA THR A 116 14.61 -19.08 -6.52
C THR A 116 14.14 -18.63 -5.14
N ASN A 117 14.73 -19.23 -4.12
CA ASN A 117 15.42 -18.57 -3.00
C ASN A 117 14.82 -17.32 -2.31
N ILE A 118 13.56 -16.91 -2.47
CA ILE A 118 12.92 -15.90 -1.59
C ILE A 118 13.09 -16.33 -0.12
N PHE A 119 12.96 -17.63 0.14
CA PHE A 119 13.19 -18.22 1.46
C PHE A 119 14.67 -18.28 1.87
N LYS A 120 15.62 -18.26 0.92
CA LYS A 120 17.05 -18.09 1.24
C LYS A 120 17.41 -16.61 1.46
N GLU A 121 16.78 -15.68 0.75
CA GLU A 121 16.94 -14.25 1.01
C GLU A 121 16.43 -13.90 2.40
N LEU A 122 15.35 -14.54 2.85
CA LEU A 122 14.81 -14.35 4.18
C LEU A 122 15.59 -15.10 5.28
N LYS A 123 16.57 -15.98 4.97
CA LYS A 123 17.41 -16.67 5.99
C LYS A 123 18.03 -15.64 6.95
N GLY A 124 17.67 -15.72 8.22
CA GLY A 124 18.05 -14.76 9.27
C GLY A 124 16.86 -14.07 9.92
N CYS A 125 15.69 -14.03 9.26
CA CYS A 125 14.44 -13.78 9.95
C CYS A 125 13.98 -15.12 10.57
N GLU A 126 13.48 -15.16 11.80
CA GLU A 126 12.96 -16.39 12.41
C GLU A 126 11.70 -16.88 11.66
N ILE A 127 11.91 -17.77 10.70
CA ILE A 127 10.93 -18.15 9.68
C ILE A 127 10.53 -19.62 9.83
N SER A 128 10.27 -20.08 11.04
CA SER A 128 9.91 -21.48 11.29
C SER A 128 8.51 -21.88 10.80
N SER A 129 7.74 -21.00 10.14
CA SER A 129 6.36 -21.29 9.71
C SER A 129 6.01 -20.87 8.26
N LEU A 130 6.92 -21.05 7.30
CA LEU A 130 6.68 -20.71 5.88
C LEU A 130 5.59 -21.50 5.19
N GLU A 131 5.36 -22.74 5.61
CA GLU A 131 4.35 -23.63 5.00
C GLU A 131 2.97 -22.94 4.94
N GLY A 132 2.59 -22.24 6.02
CA GLY A 132 1.33 -21.50 6.08
C GLY A 132 1.29 -20.25 5.19
N ARG A 133 2.47 -19.68 4.87
CA ARG A 133 2.61 -18.45 4.09
C ARG A 133 2.83 -18.67 2.59
N LYS A 134 3.10 -19.90 2.16
CA LYS A 134 3.06 -20.30 0.73
C LYS A 134 1.67 -20.09 0.13
N ARG A 135 0.63 -20.29 0.95
CA ARG A 135 -0.80 -20.23 0.59
C ARG A 135 -1.28 -18.83 0.21
N ASP A 136 -2.26 -18.75 -0.67
CA ASP A 136 -2.92 -17.51 -1.09
C ASP A 136 -3.81 -16.94 0.03
N THR A 137 -3.29 -15.92 0.71
CA THR A 137 -3.97 -15.22 1.82
C THR A 137 -4.79 -14.01 1.37
N GLY A 138 -4.90 -13.76 0.05
CA GLY A 138 -5.52 -12.55 -0.49
C GLY A 138 -4.66 -11.27 -0.38
N THR A 139 -3.48 -11.34 0.25
CA THR A 139 -2.50 -10.24 0.27
C THR A 139 -1.16 -10.75 -0.27
N VAL A 140 -1.02 -10.70 -1.59
CA VAL A 140 0.18 -11.14 -2.29
C VAL A 140 1.27 -10.06 -2.19
N THR A 141 2.47 -10.49 -1.78
CA THR A 141 3.64 -9.61 -1.64
C THR A 141 4.58 -9.79 -2.83
N SER A 142 5.05 -8.69 -3.42
CA SER A 142 6.02 -8.72 -4.52
C SER A 142 7.43 -8.96 -4.00
N LYS A 143 8.33 -9.51 -4.84
CA LYS A 143 9.77 -9.69 -4.51
C LYS A 143 10.41 -8.39 -3.98
N ALA A 144 10.08 -7.25 -4.60
CA ALA A 144 10.57 -5.93 -4.19
C ALA A 144 10.20 -5.57 -2.74
N ARG A 145 8.95 -5.83 -2.33
CA ARG A 145 8.49 -5.58 -0.95
C ARG A 145 9.11 -6.55 0.06
N ILE A 146 9.35 -7.80 -0.34
CA ILE A 146 10.07 -8.78 0.50
C ILE A 146 11.50 -8.32 0.75
N LYS A 147 12.20 -7.90 -0.31
CA LYS A 147 13.56 -7.36 -0.22
C LYS A 147 13.59 -6.12 0.68
N PHE A 148 12.66 -5.19 0.51
CA PHE A 148 12.54 -4.02 1.38
C PHE A 148 12.33 -4.40 2.86
N ALA A 149 11.45 -5.37 3.14
CA ALA A 149 11.20 -5.85 4.50
C ALA A 149 12.45 -6.48 5.13
N LYS A 150 13.22 -7.23 4.33
CA LYS A 150 14.49 -7.85 4.74
C LYS A 150 15.55 -6.78 5.04
N ASP A 151 15.73 -5.82 4.15
CA ASP A 151 16.74 -4.76 4.28
C ASP A 151 16.47 -3.85 5.50
N ASN A 152 15.24 -3.85 6.02
CA ASN A 152 14.82 -3.12 7.22
C ASN A 152 14.41 -4.05 8.36
N TRP A 153 14.86 -5.31 8.33
CA TRP A 153 14.37 -6.31 9.26
C TRP A 153 14.71 -5.96 10.71
N ASP A 154 15.83 -5.31 11.02
CA ASP A 154 16.15 -4.91 12.40
C ASP A 154 15.08 -4.01 13.04
N LEU A 155 14.39 -3.20 12.24
CA LEU A 155 13.27 -2.37 12.69
C LEU A 155 11.97 -3.17 12.80
N PHE A 156 11.71 -4.05 11.83
CA PHE A 156 10.45 -4.77 11.75
C PHE A 156 10.43 -6.05 12.58
N SER A 157 11.59 -6.65 12.82
CA SER A 157 11.83 -7.96 13.44
C SER A 157 11.64 -7.99 14.94
N GLY A 158 11.89 -6.85 15.57
CA GLY A 158 11.91 -6.69 17.01
C GLY A 158 10.58 -7.02 17.69
N ASP A 159 10.52 -6.78 19.00
CA ASP A 159 9.27 -6.88 19.73
C ASP A 159 8.18 -5.97 19.13
N ILE A 160 6.95 -6.13 19.64
CA ILE A 160 5.83 -5.34 19.12
C ILE A 160 6.02 -3.83 19.31
N ASN A 161 6.81 -3.39 20.30
CA ASN A 161 7.08 -1.98 20.54
C ASN A 161 8.00 -1.42 19.45
N LYS A 162 9.07 -2.14 19.08
CA LYS A 162 9.93 -1.75 17.94
C LYS A 162 9.14 -1.64 16.63
N LEU A 163 8.26 -2.61 16.37
CA LEU A 163 7.38 -2.54 15.19
C LEU A 163 6.44 -1.33 15.25
N ARG A 164 5.87 -1.03 16.43
CA ARG A 164 5.04 0.16 16.66
C ARG A 164 5.84 1.44 16.39
N ASP A 165 7.06 1.54 16.90
CA ASP A 165 7.93 2.70 16.67
C ASP A 165 8.34 2.84 15.20
N SER A 166 8.48 1.73 14.46
CA SER A 166 8.76 1.80 13.02
C SER A 166 7.64 2.45 12.21
N LEU A 167 6.40 2.55 12.74
CA LEU A 167 5.30 3.25 12.06
C LEU A 167 5.55 4.76 11.94
N LYS A 168 6.39 5.35 12.79
CA LYS A 168 6.78 6.77 12.74
C LYS A 168 7.48 7.12 11.43
N GLU A 169 8.16 6.13 10.87
CA GLU A 169 8.92 6.27 9.64
C GLU A 169 8.03 6.25 8.39
N PHE A 170 6.78 5.80 8.49
CA PHE A 170 5.86 5.71 7.36
C PHE A 170 4.98 6.97 7.25
N THR A 171 4.96 7.57 6.06
CA THR A 171 4.01 8.63 5.69
C THR A 171 3.19 8.18 4.49
N PHE A 172 1.88 8.38 4.56
CA PHE A 172 0.96 8.14 3.46
C PHE A 172 0.51 9.45 2.84
N TYR A 173 0.47 9.47 1.51
CA TYR A 173 -0.07 10.57 0.73
C TYR A 173 -1.22 10.11 -0.13
N TYR A 174 -2.23 10.95 -0.29
CA TYR A 174 -3.35 10.68 -1.17
C TYR A 174 -3.74 11.89 -2.00
N PHE A 175 -3.65 11.76 -3.31
CA PHE A 175 -4.03 12.74 -4.33
C PHE A 175 -5.38 12.33 -4.92
N GLN A 176 -6.46 12.89 -4.39
CA GLN A 176 -7.82 12.64 -4.85
C GLN A 176 -8.11 13.41 -6.13
N LEU A 177 -8.65 12.70 -7.11
CA LEU A 177 -9.01 13.26 -8.42
C LEU A 177 -10.50 13.60 -8.52
N ASN A 178 -11.29 13.36 -7.47
CA ASN A 178 -12.75 13.33 -7.51
C ASN A 178 -13.46 14.56 -8.07
N GLU A 179 -12.78 15.69 -8.11
CA GLU A 179 -13.38 16.94 -8.54
C GLU A 179 -12.78 17.49 -9.82
N VAL A 180 -11.82 16.80 -10.45
CA VAL A 180 -11.05 17.25 -11.64
C VAL A 180 -11.93 17.51 -12.86
N PHE A 181 -13.05 16.80 -13.02
CA PHE A 181 -14.05 17.02 -14.08
C PHE A 181 -15.43 17.34 -13.50
N SER A 182 -16.26 18.09 -14.24
CA SER A 182 -17.64 18.44 -13.83
C SER A 182 -18.61 17.57 -14.60
N PHE A 183 -19.40 16.78 -13.88
CA PHE A 183 -20.42 15.94 -14.48
C PHE A 183 -21.82 16.40 -14.08
N LYS A 184 -22.78 16.24 -14.99
CA LYS A 184 -24.21 16.33 -14.64
C LYS A 184 -24.58 15.08 -13.83
N LYS A 185 -25.53 15.21 -12.89
CA LYS A 185 -25.95 14.12 -11.97
C LYS A 185 -26.34 12.80 -12.65
N SER A 186 -26.72 12.82 -13.93
CA SER A 186 -27.08 11.64 -14.73
C SER A 186 -25.89 10.80 -15.22
N GLN A 187 -24.64 11.26 -15.07
CA GLN A 187 -23.46 10.66 -15.72
C GLN A 187 -22.57 9.82 -14.79
N LYS A 188 -23.10 9.33 -13.66
CA LYS A 188 -22.30 8.65 -12.61
C LYS A 188 -21.44 7.48 -13.11
N LYS A 189 -21.92 6.70 -14.10
CA LYS A 189 -21.16 5.58 -14.67
C LYS A 189 -19.96 6.06 -15.49
N GLN A 190 -20.19 7.00 -16.40
CA GLN A 190 -19.17 7.62 -17.25
C GLN A 190 -18.11 8.32 -16.39
N GLU A 191 -18.54 9.00 -15.33
CA GLU A 191 -17.65 9.63 -14.36
C GLU A 191 -16.75 8.61 -13.67
N LYS A 192 -17.30 7.48 -13.18
CA LYS A 192 -16.53 6.42 -12.54
C LYS A 192 -15.49 5.82 -13.48
N GLU A 193 -15.85 5.56 -14.73
CA GLU A 193 -14.95 5.03 -15.76
C GLU A 193 -13.83 6.03 -16.06
N LEU A 194 -14.17 7.29 -16.36
CA LEU A 194 -13.19 8.33 -16.67
C LEU A 194 -12.17 8.51 -15.53
N TYR A 195 -12.63 8.60 -14.29
CA TYR A 195 -11.71 8.72 -13.15
C TYR A 195 -10.88 7.47 -12.92
N GLY A 196 -11.43 6.28 -13.17
CA GLY A 196 -10.67 5.03 -13.11
C GLY A 196 -9.54 4.98 -14.14
N ASP A 197 -9.81 5.45 -15.35
CA ASP A 197 -8.85 5.51 -16.45
C ASP A 197 -7.82 6.60 -16.23
N LEU A 198 -8.24 7.82 -15.86
CA LEU A 198 -7.35 8.92 -15.51
C LEU A 198 -6.37 8.51 -14.40
N THR A 199 -6.88 7.89 -13.33
CA THR A 199 -6.01 7.41 -12.24
C THR A 199 -4.99 6.38 -12.73
N SER A 200 -5.37 5.55 -13.70
CA SER A 200 -4.47 4.54 -14.26
C SER A 200 -3.39 5.16 -15.13
N LEU A 201 -3.75 6.13 -15.97
CA LEU A 201 -2.81 6.87 -16.82
C LEU A 201 -1.81 7.66 -15.98
N ILE A 202 -2.28 8.36 -14.94
CA ILE A 202 -1.39 9.11 -14.04
C ILE A 202 -0.45 8.15 -13.31
N GLU A 203 -0.93 7.03 -12.79
CA GLU A 203 -0.06 6.05 -12.13
C GLU A 203 1.03 5.55 -13.08
N GLU A 204 0.65 5.17 -14.30
CA GLU A 204 1.59 4.69 -15.31
C GLU A 204 2.64 5.73 -15.67
N TYR A 205 2.21 6.97 -15.92
CA TYR A 205 3.11 8.11 -16.13
C TYR A 205 4.11 8.29 -14.98
N LEU A 206 3.63 8.27 -13.74
CA LEU A 206 4.49 8.42 -12.56
C LEU A 206 5.46 7.25 -12.41
N LEU A 207 5.05 6.02 -12.70
CA LEU A 207 5.91 4.83 -12.63
C LEU A 207 6.96 4.78 -13.75
N ILE A 208 6.67 5.35 -14.92
CA ILE A 208 7.66 5.57 -15.98
C ILE A 208 8.66 6.64 -15.55
N LYS A 209 8.18 7.72 -14.93
CA LYS A 209 9.04 8.85 -14.52
C LYS A 209 9.94 8.52 -13.33
N TYR A 210 9.42 7.74 -12.37
CA TYR A 210 10.05 7.55 -11.07
C TYR A 210 10.28 6.08 -10.74
N SER A 211 11.53 5.73 -10.43
CA SER A 211 11.88 4.39 -9.94
C SER A 211 11.70 4.32 -8.44
N THR A 212 10.81 3.45 -7.96
CA THR A 212 10.61 3.22 -6.52
C THR A 212 11.14 1.86 -6.08
N LYS A 213 11.46 1.74 -4.79
CA LYS A 213 11.98 0.49 -4.20
C LYS A 213 10.97 -0.66 -4.21
N CYS A 214 9.67 -0.36 -4.09
CA CYS A 214 8.65 -1.38 -3.83
C CYS A 214 7.64 -1.59 -4.98
N ASN A 215 7.68 -0.79 -6.05
CA ASN A 215 6.93 -1.09 -7.28
C ASN A 215 7.69 -2.13 -8.12
N SER A 216 7.06 -3.26 -8.41
CA SER A 216 7.66 -4.31 -9.25
C SER A 216 7.48 -4.00 -10.74
N GLY A 217 8.50 -4.26 -11.56
CA GLY A 217 8.39 -4.22 -13.02
C GLY A 217 8.58 -2.83 -13.66
N TYR A 218 8.93 -1.82 -12.87
CA TYR A 218 9.18 -0.46 -13.37
C TYR A 218 10.58 0.01 -12.98
N ASN A 219 11.40 0.28 -14.00
CA ASN A 219 12.71 0.90 -13.85
C ASN A 219 12.57 2.37 -14.29
N GLY A 220 11.83 3.16 -13.51
CA GLY A 220 11.54 4.56 -13.88
C GLY A 220 12.80 5.38 -14.18
N LEU A 221 12.64 6.44 -14.97
CA LEU A 221 13.74 7.22 -15.55
C LEU A 221 14.56 7.99 -14.51
N THR A 222 13.93 8.40 -13.40
CA THR A 222 14.54 9.20 -12.34
C THR A 222 14.72 8.36 -11.07
N LYS A 223 15.91 8.43 -10.47
CA LYS A 223 16.17 7.81 -9.16
C LYS A 223 15.48 8.60 -8.05
N ILE A 224 15.06 7.88 -7.01
CA ILE A 224 14.18 8.42 -5.97
C ILE A 224 14.86 9.35 -4.96
N SER A 225 16.19 9.29 -4.84
CA SER A 225 16.97 10.07 -3.87
C SER A 225 16.78 11.58 -4.01
N ASP A 226 16.26 12.03 -5.17
CA ASP A 226 16.16 13.44 -5.53
C ASP A 226 14.71 13.94 -5.62
N ILE A 227 13.71 13.09 -5.34
CA ILE A 227 12.30 13.40 -5.58
C ILE A 227 11.64 13.96 -4.32
N LYS A 228 11.07 15.17 -4.42
CA LYS A 228 10.18 15.72 -3.39
C LYS A 228 8.73 15.38 -3.72
N ILE A 229 7.91 15.20 -2.68
CA ILE A 229 6.45 14.98 -2.85
C ILE A 229 5.78 16.14 -3.58
N THR A 230 6.31 17.36 -3.44
CA THR A 230 5.87 18.53 -4.21
C THR A 230 6.05 18.32 -5.70
N ASP A 231 7.16 17.73 -6.13
CA ASP A 231 7.43 17.48 -7.54
C ASP A 231 6.38 16.51 -8.11
N ILE A 232 6.02 15.47 -7.35
CA ILE A 232 4.97 14.52 -7.77
C ILE A 232 3.62 15.22 -7.88
N LYS A 233 3.28 16.07 -6.92
CA LYS A 233 2.05 16.87 -6.96
C LYS A 233 1.99 17.71 -8.23
N ASP A 234 3.06 18.43 -8.52
CA ASP A 234 3.15 19.32 -9.68
C ASP A 234 3.05 18.53 -10.98
N ASN A 235 3.68 17.37 -11.05
CA ASN A 235 3.59 16.45 -12.19
C ASN A 235 2.20 15.86 -12.41
N ILE A 236 1.47 15.55 -11.33
CA ILE A 236 0.07 15.13 -11.44
C ILE A 236 -0.79 16.28 -11.99
N ILE A 237 -0.59 17.50 -11.48
CA ILE A 237 -1.31 18.69 -11.94
C ILE A 237 -1.02 18.95 -13.42
N GLU A 238 0.25 18.99 -13.81
CA GLU A 238 0.68 19.21 -15.19
C GLU A 238 0.10 18.17 -16.15
N PHE A 239 0.10 16.89 -15.76
CA PHE A 239 -0.49 15.82 -16.56
C PHE A 239 -2.00 16.00 -16.76
N VAL A 240 -2.72 16.36 -15.69
CA VAL A 240 -4.15 16.65 -15.76
C VAL A 240 -4.44 17.87 -16.62
N ASP A 241 -3.62 18.93 -16.50
CA ASP A 241 -3.76 20.13 -17.31
C ASP A 241 -3.48 19.87 -18.78
N PHE A 242 -2.51 19.01 -19.10
CA PHE A 242 -2.23 18.56 -20.46
C PHE A 242 -3.44 17.87 -21.09
N LEU A 243 -4.12 16.98 -20.35
CA LEU A 243 -5.31 16.28 -20.85
C LEU A 243 -6.55 17.18 -21.04
N ASN A 244 -6.56 18.38 -20.44
CA ASN A 244 -7.66 19.34 -20.54
C ASN A 244 -7.49 20.34 -21.70
N ARG A 245 -6.36 20.30 -22.43
CA ARG A 245 -6.09 21.13 -23.60
C ARG A 245 -6.62 20.46 -24.87
#